data_AF-T1APM5-F1
#
_entry.id   AF-T1APM5-F1
#
_cell.length_a   1.000
_cell.length_b   1.000
_cell.length_c   1.000
_cell.angle_alpha   90.00
_cell.angle_beta   90.00
_cell.angle_gamma   90.00
#
_symmetry.space_group_name_H-M   'P 1'
#
loop_
_entity.id
_entity.type
_entity.pdbx_description
1 polymer ?
#
loop_
_entity_poly.entity_id
_entity_poly.type
_entity_poly.pdbx_seq_one_letter_code
_entity_poly.pdbx_strand_id
1 'polypeptide(L)'
;TVAYTVGWRAAFVLLGVAGLLWTTVWMAMLRRSRPMDGGHARAARPTTRGYLQLLKERRTWAIIVGKALADQVWWLLLFWTPDFLHRTFHLSVRAYGGPLAVMYGGSMLGSIVGGWASSRLVSRGMGAVAARLAVMTACAVIGFALFGVPHASGVVGGGR
;
A
#
# COMPACT_ATOMS: atom_id res chain seq x y z
N THR A 1 12.85 2.83 23.24
CA THR A 1 13.62 2.20 24.35
C THR A 1 14.79 1.38 23.81
N VAL A 2 14.66 0.65 22.70
CA VAL A 2 15.78 -0.07 22.05
C VAL A 2 16.84 0.85 21.39
N ALA A 3 16.43 2.00 20.84
CA ALA A 3 17.37 2.93 20.18
C ALA A 3 18.38 3.60 21.13
N TYR A 4 18.06 3.71 22.43
CA TYR A 4 18.95 4.33 23.42
C TYR A 4 19.88 3.32 24.12
N THR A 5 19.57 2.02 24.07
CA THR A 5 20.34 1.00 24.81
C THR A 5 21.18 0.09 23.92
N VAL A 6 20.84 -0.06 22.62
CA VAL A 6 21.48 -1.08 21.75
C VAL A 6 22.26 -0.46 20.57
N GLY A 7 22.19 0.87 20.40
CA GLY A 7 22.88 1.58 19.34
C GLY A 7 22.29 1.33 17.95
N TRP A 8 22.50 2.29 17.03
CA TRP A 8 21.98 2.21 15.66
C TRP A 8 22.43 0.94 14.93
N ARG A 9 23.63 0.44 15.24
CA ARG A 9 24.20 -0.80 14.67
C ARG A 9 23.34 -2.02 14.94
N ALA A 10 22.73 -2.14 16.12
CA ALA A 10 21.89 -3.28 16.45
C ALA A 10 20.58 -3.30 15.66
N ALA A 11 20.03 -2.14 15.29
CA ALA A 11 18.89 -2.08 14.39
C ALA A 11 19.24 -2.72 13.04
N PHE A 12 20.41 -2.39 12.47
CA PHE A 12 20.89 -3.00 11.22
C PHE A 12 21.14 -4.50 11.35
N VAL A 13 21.76 -4.95 12.45
CA VAL A 13 22.01 -6.38 12.70
C VAL A 13 20.71 -7.16 12.83
N LEU A 14 19.74 -6.65 13.60
CA LEU A 14 18.43 -7.28 13.77
C LEU A 14 17.68 -7.39 12.44
N LEU A 15 17.65 -6.30 11.65
CA LEU A 15 17.07 -6.30 10.30
C LEU A 15 17.76 -7.29 9.37
N GLY A 16 19.08 -7.37 9.40
CA GLY A 16 19.87 -8.30 8.59
C GLY A 16 19.62 -9.76 8.95
N VAL A 17 19.63 -10.10 10.24
CA VAL A 17 19.33 -11.46 10.72
C VAL A 17 17.88 -11.85 10.41
N ALA A 18 16.93 -10.95 10.65
CA ALA A 18 15.53 -11.18 10.30
C ALA A 18 15.36 -11.42 8.79
N GLY A 19 16.04 -10.65 7.95
CA GLY A 19 16.07 -10.83 6.50
C GLY A 19 16.61 -12.19 6.09
N LEU A 20 17.74 -12.62 6.67
CA LEU A 20 18.36 -13.91 6.36
C LEU A 20 17.49 -15.10 6.79
N LEU A 21 16.88 -15.01 7.98
CA LEU A 21 15.90 -15.98 8.45
C LEU A 21 14.68 -16.04 7.52
N TRP A 22 14.17 -14.90 7.09
CA TRP A 22 13.05 -14.86 6.15
C TRP A 22 13.42 -15.47 4.79
N THR A 23 14.58 -15.13 4.24
CA THR A 23 15.05 -15.68 2.95
C THR A 23 15.24 -17.20 3.02
N THR A 24 15.77 -17.73 4.12
CA THR A 24 15.96 -19.17 4.29
C THR A 24 14.62 -19.91 4.40
N VAL A 25 13.67 -19.36 5.17
CA VAL A 25 12.28 -19.88 5.24
C VAL A 25 11.62 -19.83 3.86
N TRP A 26 11.72 -18.70 3.16
CA TRP A 26 11.17 -18.51 1.82
C TRP A 26 11.73 -19.54 0.83
N MET A 27 13.05 -19.74 0.81
CA MET A 27 13.69 -20.75 -0.03
C MET A 27 13.25 -22.18 0.30
N ALA A 28 13.07 -22.50 1.59
CA ALA A 28 12.54 -23.79 2.01
C ALA A 28 11.08 -23.99 1.56
N MET A 29 10.26 -22.93 1.61
CA MET A 29 8.87 -22.95 1.12
C MET A 29 8.82 -23.14 -0.40
N LEU A 30 9.61 -22.39 -1.18
CA LEU A 30 9.61 -22.54 -2.65
C LEU A 30 10.14 -23.90 -3.11
N ARG A 31 11.13 -24.46 -2.41
CA ARG A 31 11.62 -25.82 -2.69
C ARG A 31 10.57 -26.88 -2.39
N ARG A 32 9.64 -26.62 -1.46
CA ARG A 32 8.55 -27.52 -1.07
C ARG A 32 7.31 -27.36 -1.95
N SER A 33 7.10 -26.19 -2.52
CA SER A 33 6.13 -25.94 -3.59
C SER A 33 6.65 -26.59 -4.87
N ARG A 34 6.32 -27.88 -5.08
CA ARG A 34 6.37 -28.48 -6.41
C ARG A 34 5.60 -27.55 -7.37
N PRO A 35 6.05 -27.40 -8.63
CA PRO A 35 5.20 -26.78 -9.64
C PRO A 35 3.85 -27.50 -9.56
N MET A 36 2.75 -26.76 -9.37
CA MET A 36 1.42 -27.34 -9.49
C MET A 36 1.25 -27.75 -10.95
N ASP A 37 1.64 -28.99 -11.25
CA ASP A 37 1.32 -29.65 -12.49
C ASP A 37 -0.20 -29.84 -12.53
N GLY A 38 -0.88 -28.96 -13.28
CA GLY A 38 -2.29 -29.11 -13.61
C GLY A 38 -3.15 -27.89 -13.28
N GLY A 39 -3.28 -26.96 -14.24
CA GLY A 39 -4.51 -26.15 -14.34
C GLY A 39 -4.35 -24.69 -14.76
N HIS A 40 -3.22 -24.03 -14.48
CA HIS A 40 -3.08 -22.58 -14.76
C HIS A 40 -1.98 -22.24 -15.79
N ALA A 41 -1.26 -23.24 -16.28
CA ALA A 41 -0.24 -23.08 -17.32
C ALA A 41 -0.79 -23.18 -18.76
N ARG A 42 -1.96 -22.58 -19.02
CA ARG A 42 -2.09 -21.81 -20.27
C ARG A 42 -1.47 -20.44 -20.03
N ALA A 43 -0.25 -20.44 -19.47
CA ALA A 43 0.59 -19.27 -19.42
C ALA A 43 0.64 -18.77 -20.85
N ALA A 44 0.16 -17.54 -21.05
CA ALA A 44 0.26 -16.84 -22.31
C ALA A 44 1.63 -17.18 -22.89
N ARG A 45 1.66 -17.81 -24.07
CA ARG A 45 2.91 -18.09 -24.79
C ARG A 45 3.78 -16.85 -24.62
N PRO A 46 5.05 -16.97 -24.17
CA PRO A 46 5.89 -15.81 -24.00
C PRO A 46 5.95 -15.14 -25.37
N THR A 47 5.15 -14.09 -25.53
CA THR A 47 5.18 -13.34 -26.76
C THR A 47 6.55 -12.71 -26.72
N THR A 48 7.36 -12.98 -27.73
CA THR A 48 8.65 -12.32 -27.96
C THR A 48 8.46 -10.82 -28.28
N ARG A 49 7.43 -10.18 -27.71
CA ARG A 49 7.27 -8.74 -27.70
C ARG A 49 8.36 -8.21 -26.79
N GLY A 50 9.36 -7.58 -27.39
CA GLY A 50 10.40 -6.89 -26.64
C GLY A 50 9.76 -5.89 -25.67
N TYR A 51 10.34 -5.71 -24.49
CA TYR A 51 9.84 -4.80 -23.45
C TYR A 51 9.51 -3.38 -23.97
N LEU A 52 10.23 -2.93 -25.00
CA LEU A 52 9.99 -1.66 -25.71
C LEU A 52 8.64 -1.59 -26.43
N GLN A 53 8.07 -2.72 -26.86
CA GLN A 53 6.74 -2.77 -27.49
C GLN A 53 5.64 -2.56 -26.45
N LEU A 54 5.85 -2.95 -25.19
CA LEU A 54 4.89 -2.64 -24.11
C LEU A 54 4.80 -1.13 -23.86
N LEU A 55 5.89 -0.39 -24.05
CA LEU A 55 5.91 1.07 -23.96
C LEU A 55 5.19 1.76 -25.13
N LYS A 56 4.84 1.05 -26.20
CA LYS A 56 4.02 1.62 -27.29
C LYS A 56 2.53 1.59 -26.97
N GLU A 57 2.11 0.78 -26.00
CA GLU A 57 0.72 0.63 -25.61
C GLU A 57 0.28 1.79 -24.70
N ARG A 58 -0.76 2.53 -25.08
CA ARG A 58 -1.33 3.63 -24.28
C ARG A 58 -1.78 3.16 -22.89
N ARG A 59 -2.21 1.89 -22.78
CA ARG A 59 -2.60 1.28 -21.50
C ARG A 59 -1.42 1.16 -20.53
N THR A 60 -0.22 0.88 -21.03
CA THR A 60 0.99 0.80 -20.20
C THR A 60 1.35 2.18 -19.64
N TRP A 61 1.28 3.23 -20.47
CA TRP A 61 1.48 4.60 -20.01
C TRP A 61 0.46 5.04 -18.96
N ALA A 62 -0.81 4.67 -19.12
CA ALA A 62 -1.82 4.95 -18.10
C ALA A 62 -1.48 4.32 -16.74
N ILE A 63 -0.95 3.10 -16.73
CA ILE A 63 -0.50 2.42 -15.51
C ILE A 63 0.77 3.07 -14.94
N ILE A 64 1.75 3.39 -15.80
CA ILE A 64 3.02 4.03 -15.39
C ILE A 64 2.73 5.36 -14.72
N VAL A 65 1.97 6.24 -15.38
CA VAL A 65 1.64 7.57 -14.85
C VAL A 65 0.80 7.46 -13.59
N GLY A 66 -0.23 6.60 -13.59
CA GLY A 66 -1.07 6.38 -12.41
C GLY A 66 -0.27 5.90 -11.20
N LYS A 67 0.67 4.97 -11.41
CA LYS A 67 1.55 4.48 -10.36
C LYS A 67 2.55 5.53 -9.92
N ALA A 68 3.15 6.28 -10.84
CA ALA A 68 4.10 7.33 -10.51
C ALA A 68 3.46 8.39 -9.60
N LEU A 69 2.27 8.87 -9.95
CA LEU A 69 1.53 9.84 -9.14
C LEU A 69 1.16 9.28 -7.76
N ALA A 70 0.67 8.04 -7.70
CA ALA A 70 0.33 7.39 -6.43
C ALA A 70 1.56 7.19 -5.53
N ASP A 71 2.68 6.76 -6.12
CA ASP A 71 3.93 6.53 -5.39
C ASP A 71 4.50 7.86 -4.86
N GLN A 72 4.38 8.97 -5.60
CA GLN A 72 4.82 10.30 -5.10
C GLN A 72 4.06 10.72 -3.84
N VAL A 73 2.73 10.57 -3.84
CA VAL A 73 1.91 10.90 -2.65
C VAL A 73 2.28 10.00 -1.48
N TRP A 74 2.48 8.71 -1.74
CA TRP A 74 2.89 7.75 -0.71
C TRP A 74 4.23 8.12 -0.07
N TRP A 75 5.24 8.45 -0.87
CA TRP A 75 6.55 8.90 -0.36
C TRP A 75 6.47 10.20 0.42
N LEU A 76 5.67 11.16 -0.05
CA LEU A 76 5.42 12.41 0.67
C LEU A 76 4.84 12.12 2.06
N LEU A 77 3.83 11.25 2.16
CA LEU A 77 3.26 10.87 3.45
C LEU A 77 4.30 10.13 4.33
N LEU A 78 5.09 9.22 3.78
CA LEU A 78 6.11 8.50 4.57
C LEU A 78 7.15 9.43 5.21
N PHE A 79 7.66 10.41 4.47
CA PHE A 79 8.69 11.31 4.98
C PHE A 79 8.12 12.50 5.75
N TRP A 80 6.97 13.02 5.34
CA TRP A 80 6.44 14.26 5.85
C TRP A 80 5.48 14.09 7.02
N THR A 81 4.72 12.98 7.09
CA THR A 81 3.82 12.71 8.23
C THR A 81 4.53 12.70 9.60
N PRO A 82 5.72 12.10 9.79
CA PRO A 82 6.40 12.17 11.08
C PRO A 82 6.84 13.60 11.45
N ASP A 83 7.33 14.40 10.49
CA ASP A 83 7.70 15.81 10.73
C ASP A 83 6.46 16.68 11.02
N PHE A 84 5.37 16.47 10.29
CA PHE A 84 4.10 17.14 10.51
C PHE A 84 3.53 16.87 11.90
N LEU A 85 3.48 15.60 12.32
CA LEU A 85 3.02 15.24 13.67
C LEU A 85 3.89 15.88 14.76
N HIS A 86 5.20 15.96 14.52
CA HIS A 86 6.13 16.59 15.46
C HIS A 86 5.89 18.10 15.59
N ARG A 87 5.69 18.81 14.48
CA ARG A 87 5.49 20.27 14.46
C ARG A 87 4.11 20.70 14.95
N THR A 88 3.05 19.98 14.59
CA THR A 88 1.67 20.39 14.88
C THR A 88 1.20 19.95 16.27
N PHE A 89 1.60 18.76 16.72
CA PHE A 89 1.14 18.21 18.00
C PHE A 89 2.22 18.26 19.10
N HIS A 90 3.40 18.83 18.82
CA HIS A 90 4.55 18.89 19.73
C HIS A 90 4.90 17.53 20.38
N LEU A 91 4.58 16.42 19.69
CA LEU A 91 4.77 15.07 20.21
C LEU A 91 6.25 14.70 20.18
N SER A 92 6.76 14.20 21.32
CA SER A 92 8.15 13.72 21.44
C SER A 92 8.40 12.46 20.60
N VAL A 93 9.68 12.20 20.28
CA VAL A 93 10.18 11.06 19.48
C VAL A 93 9.61 9.68 19.87
N ARG A 94 9.19 9.55 21.13
CA ARG A 94 8.69 8.31 21.72
C ARG A 94 7.18 8.13 21.58
N ALA A 95 6.42 9.20 21.33
CA ALA A 95 4.95 9.19 21.34
C ALA A 95 4.31 9.03 19.95
N TYR A 96 5.01 9.32 18.85
CA TYR A 96 4.43 9.22 17.50
C TYR A 96 4.37 7.80 16.91
N GLY A 97 5.05 6.81 17.51
CA GLY A 97 5.03 5.44 16.98
C GLY A 97 3.64 4.81 16.95
N GLY A 98 2.81 5.09 17.95
CA GLY A 98 1.42 4.60 18.02
C GLY A 98 0.53 5.20 16.93
N PRO A 99 0.41 6.53 16.83
CA PRO A 99 -0.35 7.19 15.77
C PRO A 99 0.08 6.78 14.35
N LEU A 100 1.39 6.70 14.09
CA LEU A 100 1.90 6.25 12.79
C LEU A 100 1.52 4.80 12.51
N ALA A 101 1.59 3.91 13.50
CA ALA A 101 1.19 2.52 13.35
C ALA A 101 -0.32 2.40 13.03
N VAL A 102 -1.17 3.22 13.64
CA VAL A 102 -2.61 3.26 13.33
C VAL A 102 -2.85 3.79 11.91
N MET A 103 -2.19 4.88 11.51
CA MET A 103 -2.35 5.46 10.17
C MET A 103 -1.89 4.50 9.07
N TYR A 104 -0.65 3.99 9.14
CA TYR A 104 -0.12 3.07 8.13
C TYR A 104 -0.76 1.68 8.24
N GLY A 105 -1.11 1.22 9.44
CA GLY A 105 -1.89 -0.01 9.64
C GLY A 105 -3.28 0.07 9.00
N GLY A 106 -3.94 1.23 9.12
CA GLY A 106 -5.20 1.50 8.42
C GLY A 106 -5.05 1.43 6.90
N SER A 107 -3.93 1.93 6.35
CA SER A 107 -3.62 1.80 4.91
C SER A 107 -3.45 0.34 4.49
N MET A 108 -2.80 -0.48 5.32
CA MET A 108 -2.65 -1.91 5.06
C MET A 108 -4.00 -2.63 5.07
N LEU A 109 -4.85 -2.36 6.07
CA LEU A 109 -6.21 -2.89 6.14
C LEU A 109 -7.04 -2.45 4.93
N GLY A 110 -6.96 -1.18 4.55
CA GLY A 110 -7.62 -0.64 3.35
C GLY A 110 -7.18 -1.36 2.08
N SER A 111 -5.89 -1.69 1.94
CA SER A 111 -5.37 -2.44 0.80
C SER A 111 -5.91 -3.86 0.73
N ILE A 112 -6.03 -4.54 1.87
CA ILE A 112 -6.60 -5.89 1.97
C ILE A 112 -8.09 -5.86 1.59
N VAL A 113 -8.85 -4.93 2.17
CA VAL A 113 -10.29 -4.79 1.91
C VAL A 113 -10.54 -4.41 0.45
N GLY A 114 -9.78 -3.47 -0.11
CA GLY A 114 -9.91 -3.06 -1.51
C GLY A 114 -9.58 -4.18 -2.49
N GLY A 115 -8.53 -4.96 -2.21
CA GLY A 115 -8.18 -6.14 -2.99
C GLY A 115 -9.28 -7.20 -2.94
N TRP A 116 -9.76 -7.53 -1.74
CA TRP A 116 -10.84 -8.49 -1.55
C TRP A 116 -12.15 -8.04 -2.20
N ALA A 117 -12.52 -6.76 -2.07
CA ALA A 117 -13.70 -6.19 -2.69
C ALA A 117 -13.62 -6.28 -4.23
N SER A 118 -12.47 -5.94 -4.81
CA SER A 118 -12.24 -6.04 -6.25
C SER A 118 -12.34 -7.49 -6.73
N SER A 119 -11.70 -8.43 -6.01
CA SER A 119 -11.79 -9.86 -6.32
C SER A 119 -13.22 -10.41 -6.22
N ARG A 120 -14.02 -9.95 -5.25
CA ARG A 120 -15.42 -10.35 -5.09
C ARG A 120 -16.33 -9.78 -6.20
N LEU A 121 -16.03 -8.59 -6.71
CA LEU A 121 -16.73 -8.00 -7.86
C LEU A 121 -16.39 -8.75 -9.15
N VAL A 122 -15.13 -9.16 -9.32
CA VAL A 122 -14.71 -10.01 -10.45
C VAL A 122 -15.35 -11.40 -10.38
N SER A 123 -15.42 -12.01 -9.19
CA SER A 123 -16.08 -13.32 -9.02
C SER A 123 -17.60 -13.27 -9.27
N ARG A 124 -18.19 -12.08 -9.32
CA ARG A 124 -19.61 -11.86 -9.68
C ARG A 124 -19.83 -11.60 -11.18
N GLY A 125 -18.80 -11.75 -12.01
CA GLY A 125 -18.88 -11.60 -13.46
C GLY A 125 -18.60 -10.18 -13.98
N MET A 126 -18.20 -9.25 -13.11
CA MET A 126 -17.80 -7.91 -13.54
C MET A 126 -16.41 -7.94 -14.19
N GLY A 127 -16.24 -7.25 -15.32
CA GLY A 127 -14.93 -7.14 -15.98
C GLY A 127 -13.87 -6.57 -15.02
N ALA A 128 -12.67 -7.16 -15.00
CA ALA A 128 -11.62 -6.84 -14.02
C ALA A 128 -11.23 -5.35 -13.95
N VAL A 129 -11.31 -4.65 -15.08
CA VAL A 129 -11.05 -3.21 -15.15
C VAL A 129 -12.19 -2.43 -14.47
N ALA A 130 -13.45 -2.77 -14.77
CA ALA A 130 -14.62 -2.13 -14.17
C ALA A 130 -14.69 -2.38 -12.65
N ALA A 131 -14.39 -3.60 -12.20
CA ALA A 131 -14.35 -3.94 -10.77
C ALA A 131 -13.29 -3.11 -10.02
N ARG A 132 -12.12 -2.88 -10.61
CA ARG A 132 -11.07 -2.05 -10.00
C ARG A 132 -11.44 -0.58 -9.98
N LEU A 133 -11.96 -0.05 -11.09
CA LEU A 133 -12.44 1.32 -11.17
C LEU A 133 -13.56 1.60 -10.16
N ALA A 134 -14.51 0.68 -10.00
CA ALA A 134 -15.60 0.81 -9.02
C ALA A 134 -15.10 0.86 -7.57
N VAL A 135 -14.10 0.03 -7.23
CA VAL A 135 -13.50 0.07 -5.89
C VAL A 135 -12.71 1.37 -5.70
N MET A 136 -11.94 1.81 -6.70
CA MET A 136 -11.19 3.06 -6.64
C MET A 136 -12.11 4.28 -6.50
N THR A 137 -13.22 4.34 -7.24
CA THR A 137 -14.20 5.43 -7.12
C THR A 137 -14.91 5.40 -5.78
N ALA A 138 -15.29 4.22 -5.27
CA ALA A 138 -15.87 4.10 -3.94
C ALA A 138 -14.91 4.61 -2.85
N CYS A 139 -13.62 4.22 -2.91
CA CYS A 139 -12.60 4.73 -2.00
C CYS A 139 -12.41 6.26 -2.13
N ALA A 140 -12.42 6.81 -3.35
CA ALA A 140 -12.30 8.24 -3.58
C ALA A 140 -13.50 9.02 -3.01
N VAL A 141 -14.72 8.51 -3.19
CA VAL A 141 -15.95 9.10 -2.63
C VAL A 141 -15.93 9.08 -1.11
N ILE A 142 -15.56 7.94 -0.50
CA ILE A 142 -15.43 7.84 0.96
C ILE A 142 -14.36 8.80 1.48
N GLY A 143 -13.20 8.86 0.83
CA GLY A 143 -12.12 9.78 1.19
C GLY A 143 -12.56 11.25 1.11
N PHE A 144 -13.27 11.63 0.04
CA PHE A 144 -13.80 12.98 -0.12
C PHE A 144 -14.87 13.32 0.92
N ALA A 145 -15.78 12.38 1.20
CA ALA A 145 -16.81 12.54 2.22
C ALA A 145 -16.19 12.75 3.61
N LEU A 146 -15.18 11.97 3.98
CA LEU A 146 -14.47 12.11 5.25
C LEU A 146 -13.73 13.45 5.36
N PHE A 147 -13.20 13.99 4.26
CA PHE A 147 -12.58 15.33 4.24
C PHE A 147 -13.62 16.45 4.40
N GLY A 148 -14.86 16.25 3.97
CA GLY A 148 -15.94 17.24 4.10
C GLY A 148 -16.58 17.33 5.49
N VAL A 149 -16.54 16.26 6.29
CA VAL A 149 -17.18 16.21 7.63
C VAL A 149 -16.63 17.28 8.61
N PRO A 150 -15.31 17.53 8.72
CA PRO A 150 -14.78 18.56 9.61
C PRO A 150 -15.20 20.00 9.24
N HIS A 151 -15.48 20.26 7.96
CA HIS A 151 -15.89 21.59 7.49
C HIS A 151 -17.38 21.88 7.77
N ALA A 152 -18.22 20.85 7.91
CA ALA A 152 -19.60 21.01 8.33
C ALA A 152 -19.73 21.32 9.83
N SER A 153 -18.82 20.80 10.67
CA SER A 153 -18.80 21.10 12.11
C SER A 153 -18.35 22.52 12.46
N GLY A 154 -17.66 23.22 11.55
CA GLY A 154 -17.29 24.64 11.74
C GLY A 154 -18.45 25.62 11.64
N VAL A 155 -19.58 25.20 11.06
CA VAL A 155 -20.78 26.06 10.89
C VAL A 155 -21.74 25.95 12.08
N VAL A 156 -21.63 24.88 12.89
CA VAL A 156 -22.56 24.62 14.01
C VAL A 156 -22.03 25.11 15.37
N GLY A 157 -20.75 25.48 15.48
CA GLY A 157 -20.11 25.92 16.73
C GLY A 157 -20.05 27.44 16.97
N GLY A 158 -20.48 28.28 16.03
CA GLY A 158 -20.30 29.74 16.07
C GLY A 158 -21.44 30.53 16.75
N GLY A 159 -22.19 29.91 17.66
CA GLY A 159 -23.39 30.52 18.24
C GLY A 159 -23.65 30.10 19.67
N ARG A 160 -22.68 30.29 20.57
CA ARG A 160 -22.89 30.45 22.02
C ARG A 160 -21.78 31.28 22.63
#